data_AF-A0A6C7EGH6-F1
#
_entry.id   AF-A0A6C7EGH6-F1
#
_cell.length_a   1.000
_cell.length_b   1.000
_cell.length_c   1.000
_cell.angle_alpha   90.00
_cell.angle_beta   90.00
_cell.angle_gamma   90.00
#
_symmetry.space_group_name_H-M   'P 1'
#
loop_
_entity.id
_entity.type
_entity.pdbx_description
1 polymer ?
#
loop_
_entity_poly.entity_id
_entity_poly.type
_entity_poly.pdbx_seq_one_letter_code
_entity_poly.pdbx_strand_id
1 'polypeptide(L)'
;MSHQIHDPNCACMAADDEPARPAGRLSRRSLFSAAAVGAGALALSRLGSVSALGPAGLDEPGAALLPAQRLTPPTTLPNTYPFEPPAVDEILFPIVVGEGDTCGVLNNFGDTRGRPYPYYHQACDIMADEGLPLRAVVDGELTKRYEGGFYGWTLYDEVTDIVYKYFHNTPDANGFVVGDRVKQGDIIGFVGDTGTSPGNFHLHFEYRPGNIPADPYDLFQRAEHVQFW
;
A
#
# COMPACT_ATOMS: atom_id res chain seq x y z
N MET A 1 -52.07 0.70 0.41
CA MET A 1 -51.66 -0.62 -0.12
C MET A 1 -50.34 -0.40 -0.82
N SER A 2 -49.26 -0.63 -0.10
CA SER A 2 -47.87 -0.46 -0.56
C SER A 2 -47.35 -1.84 -0.94
N HIS A 3 -46.86 -2.00 -2.17
CA HIS A 3 -46.15 -3.20 -2.59
C HIS A 3 -44.67 -2.82 -2.79
N GLN A 4 -43.86 -3.18 -1.79
CA GLN A 4 -42.40 -3.30 -1.95
C GLN A 4 -42.11 -4.60 -2.68
N ILE A 5 -41.32 -4.52 -3.75
CA ILE A 5 -40.67 -5.65 -4.39
C ILE A 5 -39.34 -5.85 -3.65
N HIS A 6 -39.12 -7.07 -3.16
CA HIS A 6 -37.96 -7.51 -2.40
C HIS A 6 -36.91 -8.06 -3.38
N ASP A 7 -35.73 -7.47 -3.42
CA ASP A 7 -34.57 -7.95 -4.20
C ASP A 7 -33.57 -8.63 -3.23
N PRO A 8 -33.20 -9.92 -3.41
CA PRO A 8 -32.53 -10.71 -2.38
C PRO A 8 -30.99 -10.72 -2.47
N ASN A 9 -30.32 -9.68 -2.99
CA ASN A 9 -28.85 -9.68 -3.11
C ASN A 9 -28.14 -8.41 -2.60
N CYS A 10 -28.63 -7.84 -1.51
CA CYS A 10 -27.93 -6.80 -0.77
C CYS A 10 -27.51 -7.34 0.61
N ALA A 11 -26.29 -7.88 0.70
CA ALA A 11 -25.67 -8.24 1.98
C ALA A 11 -24.23 -7.75 2.01
N CYS A 12 -24.08 -6.56 2.59
CA CYS A 12 -22.87 -6.06 3.20
C CYS A 12 -22.41 -7.03 4.30
N MET A 13 -21.21 -7.62 4.17
CA MET A 13 -20.56 -8.30 5.29
C MET A 13 -19.87 -7.24 6.14
N ALA A 14 -20.49 -6.93 7.28
CA ALA A 14 -19.87 -6.28 8.41
C ALA A 14 -18.76 -7.18 8.97
N ALA A 15 -17.65 -6.56 9.37
CA ALA A 15 -16.60 -7.23 10.14
C ALA A 15 -17.10 -7.40 11.57
N ASP A 16 -17.23 -8.65 12.02
CA ASP A 16 -17.53 -8.98 13.40
C ASP A 16 -16.25 -8.94 14.26
N ASP A 17 -16.35 -8.22 15.37
CA ASP A 17 -15.41 -8.17 16.50
C ASP A 17 -15.17 -9.57 17.10
N GLU A 18 -13.92 -10.03 17.12
CA GLU A 18 -13.48 -11.17 17.93
C GLU A 18 -13.07 -10.69 19.34
N PRO A 19 -13.68 -11.20 20.43
CA PRO A 19 -13.32 -10.81 21.78
C PRO A 19 -12.07 -11.54 22.31
N ALA A 20 -11.23 -10.75 22.98
CA ALA A 20 -9.98 -11.14 23.64
C ALA A 20 -10.11 -12.35 24.59
N ARG A 21 -9.13 -13.26 24.51
CA ARG A 21 -8.96 -14.41 25.43
C ARG A 21 -8.38 -13.98 26.79
N PRO A 22 -8.90 -14.48 27.92
CA PRO A 22 -8.44 -14.06 29.25
C PRO A 22 -7.16 -14.78 29.70
N ALA A 23 -6.25 -14.01 30.31
CA ALA A 23 -5.08 -14.50 31.01
C ALA A 23 -5.40 -14.86 32.47
N GLY A 24 -4.80 -15.94 32.96
CA GLY A 24 -4.39 -16.09 34.36
C GLY A 24 -5.19 -17.06 35.23
N ARG A 25 -4.59 -18.22 35.54
CA ARG A 25 -4.74 -18.86 36.86
C ARG A 25 -3.42 -19.49 37.28
N LEU A 26 -2.86 -18.96 38.37
CA LEU A 26 -1.67 -19.44 39.06
C LEU A 26 -1.97 -20.76 39.80
N SER A 27 -1.03 -21.71 39.75
CA SER A 27 -0.96 -22.81 40.72
C SER A 27 0.48 -23.02 41.16
N ARG A 28 0.67 -23.05 42.49
CA ARG A 28 1.93 -23.23 43.21
C ARG A 28 2.28 -24.73 43.35
N ARG A 29 3.57 -25.04 43.32
CA ARG A 29 4.36 -26.00 44.16
C ARG A 29 5.52 -26.56 43.32
N SER A 30 6.77 -26.16 43.61
CA SER A 30 7.76 -26.87 44.47
C SER A 30 8.32 -28.14 43.80
N LEU A 31 9.59 -28.49 43.78
CA LEU A 31 10.88 -28.05 44.35
C LEU A 31 11.96 -28.90 43.66
N PHE A 32 13.23 -28.48 43.77
CA PHE A 32 14.45 -29.28 44.00
C PHE A 32 15.67 -28.95 43.13
N SER A 33 16.71 -28.62 43.89
CA SER A 33 18.07 -28.16 43.67
C SER A 33 18.98 -29.06 42.81
N ALA A 34 20.02 -28.43 42.23
CA ALA A 34 21.40 -28.92 42.33
C ALA A 34 22.40 -27.75 42.14
N ALA A 35 23.48 -27.79 42.91
CA ALA A 35 24.50 -26.75 43.09
C ALA A 35 25.88 -27.23 42.57
N ALA A 36 26.78 -26.28 42.27
CA ALA A 36 28.26 -26.31 42.43
C ALA A 36 28.86 -25.19 41.52
N VAL A 37 29.38 -24.08 42.04
CA VAL A 37 30.70 -23.83 42.67
C VAL A 37 31.91 -24.19 41.79
N GLY A 38 32.62 -23.15 41.34
CA GLY A 38 33.98 -23.19 40.83
C GLY A 38 34.53 -21.76 40.67
N ALA A 39 35.65 -21.48 41.32
CA ALA A 39 36.14 -20.14 41.64
C ALA A 39 37.32 -19.67 40.76
N GLY A 40 37.49 -18.35 40.68
CA GLY A 40 38.81 -17.70 40.70
C GLY A 40 39.31 -17.03 39.40
N ALA A 41 39.39 -15.69 39.42
CA ALA A 41 40.66 -14.95 39.34
C ALA A 41 40.40 -13.43 39.42
N LEU A 42 41.14 -12.76 40.31
CA LEU A 42 41.20 -11.29 40.47
C LEU A 42 41.87 -10.63 39.25
N ALA A 43 41.33 -9.49 38.82
CA ALA A 43 42.11 -8.43 38.20
C ALA A 43 41.60 -7.07 38.67
N LEU A 44 42.41 -6.37 39.45
CA LEU A 44 42.20 -4.96 39.80
C LEU A 44 42.36 -4.10 38.55
N SER A 45 41.38 -3.24 38.29
CA SER A 45 41.65 -1.95 37.66
C SER A 45 40.69 -0.91 38.23
N ARG A 46 41.30 0.12 38.83
CA ARG A 46 40.63 1.34 39.28
C ARG A 46 40.17 2.11 38.04
N LEU A 47 38.99 2.71 38.09
CA LEU A 47 38.67 3.97 37.39
C LEU A 47 37.37 4.58 37.94
N GLY A 48 37.49 5.83 38.40
CA GLY A 48 36.45 6.85 38.32
C GLY A 48 35.26 6.75 39.29
N SER A 49 35.29 7.57 40.34
CA SER A 49 34.09 7.97 41.08
C SER A 49 33.13 8.70 40.13
N VAL A 50 31.98 8.10 39.82
CA VAL A 50 30.88 8.82 39.16
C VAL A 50 30.14 9.59 40.26
N SER A 51 30.28 10.91 40.26
CA SER A 51 29.43 11.79 41.08
C SER A 51 27.98 11.61 40.64
N ALA A 52 27.16 11.07 41.55
CA ALA A 52 25.72 11.08 41.41
C ALA A 52 25.24 12.54 41.50
N LEU A 53 24.87 13.13 40.37
CA LEU A 53 23.96 14.27 40.37
C LEU A 53 22.57 13.73 40.68
N GLY A 54 22.00 14.18 41.81
CA GLY A 54 20.63 13.89 42.20
C GLY A 54 19.60 14.48 41.22
N PRO A 55 18.33 14.08 41.34
CA PRO A 55 17.28 14.54 40.44
C PRO A 55 16.93 15.98 40.80
N ALA A 56 17.43 16.93 40.01
CA ALA A 56 16.95 18.31 40.06
C ALA A 56 15.89 18.49 38.97
N GLY A 57 14.63 18.60 39.38
CA GLY A 57 13.57 19.30 38.66
C GLY A 57 12.92 18.55 37.50
N LEU A 58 11.96 17.68 37.80
CA LEU A 58 10.82 17.43 36.91
C LEU A 58 9.64 18.27 37.42
N ASP A 59 9.66 19.56 37.13
CA ASP A 59 8.47 20.41 37.20
C ASP A 59 8.66 21.49 36.13
N GLU A 60 8.01 21.29 34.98
CA GLU A 60 7.45 22.34 34.11
C GLU A 60 6.65 21.64 32.99
N PRO A 61 5.32 21.58 33.05
CA PRO A 61 4.50 21.19 31.90
C PRO A 61 4.40 22.40 30.96
N GLY A 62 5.28 22.49 29.96
CA GLY A 62 5.09 23.54 28.95
C GLY A 62 6.28 24.05 28.14
N ALA A 63 7.39 23.30 28.01
CA ALA A 63 8.54 23.77 27.25
C ALA A 63 8.99 22.78 26.15
N ALA A 64 8.08 22.43 25.25
CA ALA A 64 8.43 21.87 23.94
C ALA A 64 7.33 22.19 22.92
N LEU A 65 7.16 23.49 22.62
CA LEU A 65 6.41 23.95 21.46
C LEU A 65 7.40 24.50 20.42
N LEU A 66 8.22 23.61 19.87
CA LEU A 66 8.55 23.77 18.47
C LEU A 66 7.56 22.89 17.72
N PRO A 67 6.72 23.43 16.83
CA PRO A 67 5.92 22.58 15.98
C PRO A 67 6.89 21.64 15.26
N ALA A 68 6.62 20.33 15.30
CA ALA A 68 7.29 19.41 14.40
C ALA A 68 7.18 20.03 13.00
N GLN A 69 8.30 20.41 12.41
CA GLN A 69 8.30 20.82 11.02
C GLN A 69 7.81 19.60 10.26
N ARG A 70 6.56 19.64 9.81
CA ARG A 70 6.09 18.78 8.75
C ARG A 70 7.05 19.08 7.61
N LEU A 71 7.97 18.15 7.35
CA LEU A 71 8.68 18.12 6.09
C LEU A 71 7.55 18.12 5.06
N THR A 72 7.40 19.23 4.35
CA THR A 72 6.60 19.22 3.14
C THR A 72 7.19 18.06 2.33
N PRO A 73 6.41 17.02 1.99
CA PRO A 73 6.90 16.05 1.01
C PRO A 73 7.40 16.87 -0.18
N PRO A 74 8.55 16.53 -0.78
CA PRO A 74 9.12 17.33 -1.85
C PRO A 74 8.04 17.58 -2.90
N THR A 75 7.43 18.76 -2.83
CA THR A 75 6.64 19.31 -3.92
C THR A 75 7.71 19.61 -4.94
N THR A 76 7.58 19.03 -6.13
CA THR A 76 8.63 18.88 -7.13
C THR A 76 9.74 17.86 -6.80
N LEU A 77 9.44 16.56 -6.95
CA LEU A 77 10.26 15.85 -7.93
C LEU A 77 10.04 16.58 -9.26
N PRO A 78 11.08 16.99 -10.01
CA PRO A 78 10.83 17.51 -11.33
C PRO A 78 10.00 16.46 -12.06
N ASN A 79 8.84 16.89 -12.57
CA ASN A 79 8.12 16.17 -13.61
C ASN A 79 9.01 16.20 -14.86
N THR A 80 10.13 15.48 -14.81
CA THR A 80 11.08 15.30 -15.90
C THR A 80 10.71 14.10 -16.77
N TYR A 81 9.52 13.53 -16.57
CA TYR A 81 8.86 12.72 -17.57
C TYR A 81 7.86 13.62 -18.31
N PRO A 82 8.28 14.36 -19.35
CA PRO A 82 7.33 15.03 -20.23
C PRO A 82 6.46 13.96 -20.86
N PHE A 83 5.30 13.71 -20.25
CA PHE A 83 4.30 12.81 -20.80
C PHE A 83 3.34 13.67 -21.62
N GLU A 84 3.09 13.26 -22.87
CA GLU A 84 2.09 13.90 -23.72
C GLU A 84 0.70 13.50 -23.22
N PRO A 85 -0.21 14.46 -22.93
CA PRO A 85 -1.57 14.15 -22.52
C PRO A 85 -2.24 13.12 -23.43
N PRO A 86 -3.07 12.21 -22.91
CA PRO A 86 -3.71 11.19 -23.74
C PRO A 86 -4.65 11.79 -24.76
N ALA A 87 -4.81 11.07 -25.88
CA ALA A 87 -5.93 11.31 -26.76
C ALA A 87 -7.25 11.14 -25.99
N VAL A 88 -8.35 11.71 -26.50
CA VAL A 88 -9.67 11.71 -25.81
C VAL A 88 -10.17 10.32 -25.39
N ASP A 89 -9.73 9.26 -26.08
CA ASP A 89 -10.13 7.88 -25.82
C ASP A 89 -8.99 7.02 -25.22
N GLU A 90 -7.92 7.65 -24.74
CA GLU A 90 -6.78 6.98 -24.11
C GLU A 90 -6.68 7.36 -22.64
N ILE A 91 -6.09 6.45 -21.86
CA ILE A 91 -5.63 6.76 -20.51
C ILE A 91 -4.11 6.81 -20.50
N LEU A 92 -3.57 7.70 -19.67
CA LEU A 92 -2.15 7.75 -19.43
C LEU A 92 -1.67 6.38 -18.97
N PHE A 93 -0.59 5.87 -19.55
CA PHE A 93 -0.01 4.62 -19.10
C PHE A 93 0.35 4.70 -17.60
N PRO A 94 -0.01 3.73 -16.74
CA PRO A 94 0.06 3.91 -15.29
C PRO A 94 1.46 3.74 -14.69
N ILE A 95 2.44 3.24 -15.46
CA ILE A 95 3.81 2.99 -14.98
C ILE A 95 4.80 3.90 -15.70
N VAL A 96 5.72 4.52 -14.97
CA VAL A 96 6.87 5.23 -15.55
C VAL A 96 7.91 4.20 -15.97
N VAL A 97 8.13 4.09 -17.28
CA VAL A 97 9.03 3.12 -17.90
C VAL A 97 10.12 3.88 -18.64
N GLY A 98 11.37 3.72 -18.19
CA GLY A 98 12.56 4.29 -18.79
C GLY A 98 13.24 3.32 -19.76
N GLU A 99 14.36 3.78 -20.32
CA GLU A 99 15.22 2.94 -21.15
C GLU A 99 15.88 1.85 -20.29
N GLY A 100 15.77 0.59 -20.74
CA GLY A 100 16.34 -0.56 -20.04
C GLY A 100 15.41 -1.23 -19.02
N ASP A 101 14.29 -0.58 -18.69
CA ASP A 101 13.25 -1.19 -17.86
C ASP A 101 12.46 -2.24 -18.65
N THR A 102 12.02 -3.29 -17.97
CA THR A 102 11.11 -4.29 -18.53
C THR A 102 9.68 -3.90 -18.21
N CYS A 103 8.83 -3.81 -19.23
CA CYS A 103 7.39 -3.61 -19.05
C CYS A 103 6.56 -4.34 -20.11
N GLY A 104 5.59 -5.13 -19.66
CA GLY A 104 4.72 -5.94 -20.51
C GLY A 104 3.27 -5.93 -20.04
N VAL A 105 2.36 -5.51 -20.90
CA VAL A 105 0.91 -5.50 -20.65
C VAL A 105 0.30 -6.81 -21.15
N LEU A 106 -0.43 -7.51 -20.28
CA LEU A 106 -1.06 -8.79 -20.61
C LEU A 106 -2.54 -8.59 -20.96
N ASN A 107 -3.00 -9.07 -22.11
CA ASN A 107 -4.43 -9.12 -22.43
C ASN A 107 -5.13 -10.26 -21.67
N ASN A 108 -5.30 -10.08 -20.36
CA ASN A 108 -5.76 -11.14 -19.45
C ASN A 108 -7.02 -10.74 -18.64
N PHE A 109 -7.73 -9.70 -19.06
CA PHE A 109 -9.03 -9.37 -18.50
C PHE A 109 -10.02 -10.52 -18.79
N GLY A 110 -10.80 -10.91 -17.79
CA GLY A 110 -11.75 -12.01 -17.91
C GLY A 110 -11.13 -13.41 -17.80
N ASP A 111 -9.82 -13.55 -17.66
CA ASP A 111 -9.18 -14.85 -17.45
C ASP A 111 -9.70 -15.53 -16.17
N THR A 112 -9.87 -16.84 -16.21
CA THR A 112 -10.30 -17.60 -15.03
C THR A 112 -9.13 -17.79 -14.07
N ARG A 113 -9.28 -17.34 -12.82
CA ARG A 113 -8.29 -17.43 -11.74
C ARG A 113 -8.88 -18.10 -10.50
N GLY A 114 -8.00 -18.50 -9.58
CA GLY A 114 -8.39 -19.12 -8.31
C GLY A 114 -8.71 -20.60 -8.44
N ARG A 115 -8.19 -21.40 -7.51
CA ARG A 115 -8.57 -22.81 -7.31
C ARG A 115 -8.67 -23.08 -5.80
N PRO A 116 -9.67 -23.87 -5.35
CA PRO A 116 -10.73 -24.53 -6.11
C PRO A 116 -11.92 -23.62 -6.47
N TYR A 117 -11.93 -22.36 -6.00
CA TYR A 117 -13.01 -21.41 -6.25
C TYR A 117 -12.62 -20.44 -7.37
N PRO A 118 -13.12 -20.64 -8.60
CA PRO A 118 -12.75 -19.81 -9.73
C PRO A 118 -13.44 -18.44 -9.67
N TYR A 119 -12.75 -17.42 -10.18
CA TYR A 119 -13.28 -16.08 -10.42
C TYR A 119 -12.70 -15.54 -11.73
N TYR A 120 -13.33 -14.52 -12.31
CA TYR A 120 -12.82 -13.83 -13.50
C TYR A 120 -11.90 -12.69 -13.10
N HIS A 121 -10.77 -12.59 -13.79
CA HIS A 121 -9.81 -11.51 -13.61
C HIS A 121 -10.45 -10.17 -14.02
N GLN A 122 -10.46 -9.19 -13.13
CA GLN A 122 -11.15 -7.90 -13.32
C GLN A 122 -10.22 -6.77 -13.78
N ALA A 123 -8.99 -7.12 -14.16
CA ALA A 123 -7.92 -6.19 -14.47
C ALA A 123 -7.16 -6.61 -15.72
N CYS A 124 -6.27 -5.73 -16.13
CA CYS A 124 -5.13 -6.04 -16.96
C CYS A 124 -3.89 -6.05 -16.05
N ASP A 125 -3.10 -7.12 -16.09
CA ASP A 125 -1.83 -7.15 -15.37
C ASP A 125 -0.72 -6.55 -16.23
N ILE A 126 0.03 -5.64 -15.63
CA ILE A 126 1.18 -5.00 -16.25
C ILE A 126 2.43 -5.48 -15.52
N MET A 127 3.14 -6.41 -16.14
CA MET A 127 4.43 -6.91 -15.69
C MET A 127 5.44 -5.77 -15.77
N ALA A 128 6.18 -5.55 -14.69
CA ALA A 128 7.13 -4.44 -14.61
C ALA A 128 8.22 -4.71 -13.58
N ASP A 129 9.38 -4.07 -13.73
CA ASP A 129 10.45 -4.16 -12.75
C ASP A 129 9.99 -3.64 -11.37
N GLU A 130 10.52 -4.25 -10.30
CA GLU A 130 10.23 -3.85 -8.93
C GLU A 130 10.55 -2.37 -8.71
N GLY A 131 9.64 -1.66 -8.04
CA GLY A 131 9.87 -0.28 -7.62
C GLY A 131 9.69 0.76 -8.73
N LEU A 132 9.27 0.38 -9.94
CA LEU A 132 8.95 1.38 -10.97
C LEU A 132 7.80 2.29 -10.50
N PRO A 133 7.88 3.62 -10.73
CA PRO A 133 6.87 4.56 -10.25
C PRO A 133 5.49 4.34 -10.90
N LEU A 134 4.46 4.30 -10.06
CA LEU A 134 3.05 4.26 -10.48
C LEU A 134 2.48 5.67 -10.44
N ARG A 135 1.83 6.08 -11.53
CA ARG A 135 1.24 7.41 -11.65
C ARG A 135 -0.27 7.40 -11.77
N ALA A 136 -0.89 8.47 -11.28
CA ALA A 136 -2.31 8.73 -11.48
C ALA A 136 -2.58 8.88 -12.99
N VAL A 137 -3.46 8.02 -13.53
CA VAL A 137 -3.78 8.02 -14.97
C VAL A 137 -4.64 9.20 -15.39
N VAL A 138 -5.25 9.90 -14.43
CA VAL A 138 -6.16 11.03 -14.60
C VAL A 138 -6.06 11.96 -13.38
N ASP A 139 -6.58 13.17 -13.49
CA ASP A 139 -6.90 14.00 -12.33
C ASP A 139 -7.99 13.30 -11.51
N GLY A 140 -7.89 13.34 -10.18
CA GLY A 140 -8.92 12.69 -9.36
C GLY A 140 -8.67 12.74 -7.86
N GLU A 141 -9.45 11.93 -7.14
CA GLU A 141 -9.37 11.77 -5.69
C GLU A 141 -8.98 10.32 -5.33
N LEU A 142 -8.05 10.17 -4.39
CA LEU A 142 -7.70 8.87 -3.81
C LEU A 142 -8.77 8.49 -2.77
N THR A 143 -9.75 7.71 -3.18
CA THR A 143 -10.96 7.42 -2.38
C THR A 143 -10.83 6.21 -1.46
N LYS A 144 -9.81 5.37 -1.67
CA LYS A 144 -9.57 4.20 -0.80
C LYS A 144 -8.12 3.75 -0.82
N ARG A 145 -7.58 3.44 0.37
CA ARG A 145 -6.32 2.73 0.58
C ARG A 145 -6.59 1.28 0.92
N TYR A 146 -5.84 0.37 0.31
CA TYR A 146 -5.86 -1.06 0.61
C TYR A 146 -4.54 -1.49 1.22
N GLU A 147 -4.58 -2.54 2.03
CA GLU A 147 -3.43 -3.12 2.71
C GLU A 147 -3.31 -4.63 2.43
N GLY A 148 -2.16 -5.22 2.80
CA GLY A 148 -1.91 -6.66 2.63
C GLY A 148 -1.87 -7.12 1.16
N GLY A 149 -2.58 -8.22 0.87
CA GLY A 149 -2.62 -8.87 -0.44
C GLY A 149 -3.03 -7.98 -1.62
N PHE A 150 -3.71 -6.88 -1.35
CA PHE A 150 -4.17 -5.93 -2.36
C PHE A 150 -3.64 -4.53 -2.07
N TYR A 151 -2.45 -4.41 -1.49
CA TYR A 151 -1.85 -3.12 -1.17
C TYR A 151 -1.91 -2.19 -2.39
N GLY A 152 -2.47 -0.99 -2.21
CA GLY A 152 -2.91 -0.23 -3.38
C GLY A 152 -3.87 0.92 -3.11
N TRP A 153 -4.39 1.50 -4.20
CA TRP A 153 -5.25 2.67 -4.18
C TRP A 153 -6.47 2.50 -5.09
N THR A 154 -7.57 3.15 -4.71
CA THR A 154 -8.63 3.54 -5.63
C THR A 154 -8.49 5.02 -5.96
N LEU A 155 -8.42 5.32 -7.25
CA LEU A 155 -8.47 6.68 -7.81
C LEU A 155 -9.83 6.87 -8.47
N TYR A 156 -10.52 7.95 -8.13
CA TYR A 156 -11.82 8.31 -8.70
C TYR A 156 -11.71 9.58 -9.54
N ASP A 157 -12.16 9.48 -10.78
CA ASP A 157 -12.35 10.63 -11.67
C ASP A 157 -13.79 11.14 -11.56
N GLU A 158 -13.94 12.31 -10.94
CA GLU A 158 -15.23 12.97 -10.73
C GLU A 158 -15.86 13.53 -12.03
N VAL A 159 -15.07 13.73 -13.08
CA VAL A 159 -15.53 14.29 -14.35
C VAL A 159 -16.16 13.21 -15.23
N THR A 160 -15.54 12.04 -15.29
CA THR A 160 -15.99 10.92 -16.11
C THR A 160 -16.79 9.87 -15.35
N ASP A 161 -16.84 9.95 -14.02
CA ASP A 161 -17.44 8.95 -13.12
C ASP A 161 -16.79 7.55 -13.30
N ILE A 162 -15.47 7.55 -13.45
CA ILE A 162 -14.67 6.34 -13.65
C ILE A 162 -13.83 6.07 -12.41
N VAL A 163 -13.79 4.80 -12.01
CA VAL A 163 -12.93 4.32 -10.93
C VAL A 163 -11.76 3.53 -11.50
N TYR A 164 -10.57 3.82 -11.01
CA TYR A 164 -9.33 3.10 -11.32
C TYR A 164 -8.80 2.45 -10.06
N LYS A 165 -8.32 1.20 -10.15
CA LYS A 165 -7.65 0.54 -9.03
C LYS A 165 -6.24 0.11 -9.38
N TYR A 166 -5.36 0.32 -8.42
CA TYR A 166 -3.94 -0.02 -8.49
C TYR A 166 -3.67 -0.98 -7.35
N PHE A 167 -3.30 -2.23 -7.64
CA PHE A 167 -3.00 -3.24 -6.63
C PHE A 167 -1.63 -3.88 -6.82
N HIS A 168 -1.17 -4.52 -5.74
CA HIS A 168 0.14 -5.14 -5.59
C HIS A 168 1.28 -4.13 -5.52
N ASN A 169 0.97 -2.88 -5.16
CA ASN A 169 1.96 -1.83 -4.97
C ASN A 169 2.88 -2.16 -3.78
N THR A 170 4.09 -1.61 -3.75
CA THR A 170 4.94 -1.70 -2.56
C THR A 170 4.28 -1.03 -1.35
N PRO A 171 4.52 -1.52 -0.12
CA PRO A 171 4.12 -0.81 1.10
C PRO A 171 5.00 0.42 1.32
N ASP A 172 4.65 1.52 0.66
CA ASP A 172 5.40 2.77 0.71
C ASP A 172 4.58 3.92 1.31
N ALA A 173 5.29 4.83 1.97
CA ALA A 173 4.72 6.08 2.47
C ALA A 173 5.01 7.20 1.47
N ASN A 174 4.23 7.25 0.39
CA ASN A 174 4.23 8.39 -0.54
C ASN A 174 3.56 9.65 0.05
N GLY A 175 3.03 9.57 1.27
CA GLY A 175 2.47 10.68 2.02
C GLY A 175 1.01 10.98 1.72
N PHE A 176 0.40 10.29 0.76
CA PHE A 176 -1.02 10.43 0.45
C PHE A 176 -1.90 9.73 1.49
N VAL A 177 -3.05 10.33 1.74
CA VAL A 177 -4.14 9.77 2.55
C VAL A 177 -5.44 9.74 1.75
N VAL A 178 -6.42 8.95 2.23
CA VAL A 178 -7.75 8.92 1.62
C VAL A 178 -8.37 10.32 1.63
N GLY A 179 -8.90 10.74 0.49
CA GLY A 179 -9.47 12.08 0.27
C GLY A 179 -8.50 13.07 -0.37
N ASP A 180 -7.22 12.72 -0.52
CA ASP A 180 -6.27 13.58 -1.24
C ASP A 180 -6.60 13.64 -2.73
N ARG A 181 -6.48 14.85 -3.29
CA ARG A 181 -6.58 15.08 -4.73
C ARG A 181 -5.22 14.94 -5.37
N VAL A 182 -5.19 14.27 -6.52
CA VAL A 182 -4.01 14.07 -7.35
C VAL A 182 -4.24 14.63 -8.74
N LYS A 183 -3.14 15.00 -9.38
CA LYS A 183 -3.09 15.36 -10.80
C LYS A 183 -2.63 14.18 -11.63
N GLN A 184 -3.11 14.12 -12.87
CA GLN A 184 -2.62 13.16 -13.86
C GLN A 184 -1.09 13.25 -13.92
N GLY A 185 -0.42 12.11 -13.75
CA GLY A 185 1.04 12.02 -13.69
C GLY A 185 1.65 12.04 -12.29
N ASP A 186 0.91 12.41 -11.23
CA ASP A 186 1.41 12.35 -9.86
C ASP A 186 1.78 10.91 -9.48
N ILE A 187 2.92 10.72 -8.81
CA ILE A 187 3.38 9.40 -8.37
C ILE A 187 2.61 8.98 -7.11
N ILE A 188 1.76 7.96 -7.25
CA ILE A 188 0.84 7.47 -6.21
C ILE A 188 1.25 6.11 -5.64
N GLY A 189 2.43 5.61 -5.99
CA GLY A 189 3.01 4.40 -5.43
C GLY A 189 4.10 3.83 -6.33
N PHE A 190 4.49 2.59 -6.09
CA PHE A 190 5.50 1.88 -6.87
C PHE A 190 5.09 0.42 -7.11
N VAL A 191 5.55 -0.17 -8.21
CA VAL A 191 5.34 -1.59 -8.55
C VAL A 191 5.90 -2.47 -7.45
N GLY A 192 5.09 -3.39 -6.92
CA GLY A 192 5.49 -4.34 -5.89
C GLY A 192 4.98 -5.76 -6.17
N ASP A 193 4.97 -6.57 -5.12
CA ASP A 193 4.57 -7.98 -5.15
C ASP A 193 3.70 -8.39 -3.95
N THR A 194 3.05 -7.43 -3.28
CA THR A 194 2.32 -7.69 -2.01
C THR A 194 1.15 -8.66 -2.13
N GLY A 195 0.82 -9.09 -3.35
CA GLY A 195 -0.17 -10.11 -3.66
C GLY A 195 0.19 -11.53 -3.22
N THR A 196 -0.57 -12.50 -3.73
CA THR A 196 -0.47 -13.90 -3.34
C THR A 196 0.65 -14.67 -4.07
N SER A 197 1.59 -13.96 -4.69
CA SER A 197 2.65 -14.57 -5.50
C SER A 197 3.96 -13.77 -5.32
N PRO A 198 4.70 -14.03 -4.23
CA PRO A 198 5.96 -13.34 -3.96
C PRO A 198 6.94 -13.44 -5.14
N GLY A 199 7.60 -12.33 -5.48
CA GLY A 199 8.52 -12.23 -6.61
C GLY A 199 7.85 -12.08 -7.99
N ASN A 200 6.51 -12.06 -8.06
CA ASN A 200 5.79 -11.66 -9.26
C ASN A 200 5.51 -10.15 -9.21
N PHE A 201 6.46 -9.35 -9.68
CA PHE A 201 6.33 -7.90 -9.73
C PHE A 201 5.44 -7.48 -10.90
N HIS A 202 4.32 -6.87 -10.57
CA HIS A 202 3.35 -6.37 -11.54
C HIS A 202 2.41 -5.36 -10.91
N LEU A 203 1.75 -4.57 -11.76
CA LEU A 203 0.57 -3.80 -11.39
C LEU A 203 -0.68 -4.55 -11.84
N HIS A 204 -1.58 -4.87 -10.90
CA HIS A 204 -2.96 -5.25 -11.23
C HIS A 204 -3.76 -3.95 -11.38
N PHE A 205 -4.11 -3.60 -12.63
CA PHE A 205 -4.78 -2.35 -12.97
C PHE A 205 -6.23 -2.59 -13.39
N GLU A 206 -7.18 -2.02 -12.65
CA GLU A 206 -8.60 -2.06 -12.99
C GLU A 206 -9.07 -0.73 -13.56
N TYR A 207 -9.85 -0.79 -14.63
CA TYR A 207 -10.64 0.30 -15.18
C TYR A 207 -12.13 0.00 -14.97
N ARG A 208 -12.87 0.92 -14.35
CA ARG A 208 -14.24 0.66 -13.88
C ARG A 208 -15.19 1.83 -14.14
N PRO A 209 -15.67 2.02 -15.39
CA PRO A 209 -16.71 3.01 -15.69
C PRO A 209 -18.02 2.66 -14.97
N GLY A 210 -18.60 3.62 -14.25
CA GLY A 210 -19.77 3.35 -13.40
C GLY A 210 -19.51 2.27 -12.34
N ASN A 211 -18.24 2.10 -11.93
CA ASN A 211 -17.75 1.09 -10.98
C ASN A 211 -17.89 -0.39 -11.45
N ILE A 212 -18.17 -0.62 -12.73
CA ILE A 212 -18.23 -1.95 -13.35
C ILE A 212 -16.89 -2.25 -14.03
N PRO A 213 -16.21 -3.38 -13.75
CA PRO A 213 -14.93 -3.68 -14.40
C PRO A 213 -15.11 -3.81 -15.91
N ALA A 214 -14.21 -3.17 -16.64
CA ALA A 214 -14.08 -3.26 -18.09
C ALA A 214 -12.61 -3.43 -18.46
N ASP A 215 -12.37 -3.97 -19.64
CA ASP A 215 -11.02 -4.22 -20.14
C ASP A 215 -10.31 -2.91 -20.51
N PRO A 216 -9.17 -2.55 -19.87
CA PRO A 216 -8.41 -1.36 -20.20
C PRO A 216 -7.37 -1.56 -21.31
N TYR A 217 -7.18 -2.78 -21.83
CA TYR A 217 -6.01 -3.13 -22.63
C TYR A 217 -5.76 -2.20 -23.82
N ASP A 218 -6.82 -1.84 -24.55
CA ASP A 218 -6.75 -0.95 -25.71
C ASP A 218 -6.77 0.55 -25.36
N LEU A 219 -7.05 0.91 -24.10
CA LEU A 219 -7.07 2.31 -23.64
C LEU A 219 -5.68 2.84 -23.27
N PHE A 220 -4.73 1.94 -22.97
CA PHE A 220 -3.40 2.34 -22.57
C PHE A 220 -2.67 3.06 -23.71
N GLN A 221 -2.21 4.28 -23.44
CA GLN A 221 -1.22 4.95 -24.28
C GLN A 221 -0.05 4.01 -24.58
N ARG A 222 0.30 3.89 -25.86
CA ARG A 222 1.44 3.09 -26.31
C ARG A 222 2.75 3.87 -26.12
N ALA A 223 3.81 3.18 -25.69
CA ALA A 223 5.13 3.77 -25.47
C ALA A 223 6.24 2.85 -26.02
N GLU A 224 7.38 3.44 -26.41
CA GLU A 224 8.46 2.79 -27.17
C GLU A 224 9.16 1.60 -26.46
N HIS A 225 8.92 1.41 -25.16
CA HIS A 225 9.55 0.34 -24.36
C HIS A 225 8.54 -0.53 -23.60
N VAL A 226 7.25 -0.42 -23.96
CA VAL A 226 6.18 -1.22 -23.37
C VAL A 226 5.72 -2.25 -24.38
N GLN A 227 5.83 -3.52 -24.01
CA GLN A 227 5.37 -4.63 -24.82
C GLN A 227 3.90 -4.93 -24.49
N PHE A 228 3.13 -5.34 -25.49
CA PHE A 228 1.73 -5.72 -25.33
C PHE A 228 1.54 -7.10 -25.93
N TRP A 229 0.94 -8.00 -25.16
CA TRP A 229 0.80 -9.41 -25.46
C TRP A 229 -0.65 -9.87 -25.35
#